data_AF-A0A965NKE9-F1
#
_entry.id   AF-A0A965NKE9-F1
#
_cell.length_a   1.000
_cell.length_b   1.000
_cell.length_c   1.000
_cell.angle_alpha   90.00
_cell.angle_beta   90.00
_cell.angle_gamma   90.00
#
_symmetry.space_group_name_H-M   'P 1'
#
loop_
_entity.id
_entity.type
_entity.pdbx_description
1 polymer ?
#
loop_
_entity_poly.entity_id
_entity_poly.type
_entity_poly.pdbx_seq_one_letter_code
_entity_poly.pdbx_strand_id
1 'polypeptide(L)'
;MSFFDFRRWLPNCFKPQTLGQKGERFAEKYYQRQGCKVLARNWRSGLDELDLVVLDGVVLVFVEVKTRTAEWGGEGYRAVNRRKKRALQRAARAWLRQIGGAPHTRFDVIEVMVCQGGTVRLLQHRGIPLLRKHFF
;
A
#
# COMPACT_ATOMS: atom_id res chain seq x y z
N MET A 1 -21.10 -16.03 -12.15
CA MET A 1 -19.75 -15.58 -11.75
C MET A 1 -19.67 -14.08 -11.95
N SER A 2 -19.80 -13.28 -10.89
CA SER A 2 -19.77 -11.82 -11.02
C SER A 2 -18.33 -11.34 -11.25
N PHE A 3 -18.09 -10.76 -12.40
CA PHE A 3 -16.84 -10.10 -12.76
C PHE A 3 -16.95 -8.64 -12.28
N PHE A 4 -16.23 -8.28 -11.22
CA PHE A 4 -16.19 -6.89 -10.74
C PHE A 4 -15.21 -6.08 -11.61
N ASP A 5 -15.74 -5.12 -12.39
CA ASP A 5 -14.94 -4.19 -13.19
C ASP A 5 -14.51 -2.98 -12.35
N PHE A 6 -13.23 -2.96 -11.96
CA PHE A 6 -12.61 -1.94 -11.13
C PHE A 6 -12.25 -0.65 -11.89
N ARG A 7 -12.49 -0.55 -13.21
CA ARG A 7 -12.04 0.58 -14.04
C ARG A 7 -12.76 1.92 -13.82
N ARG A 8 -13.86 1.94 -13.06
CA ARG A 8 -14.77 3.11 -12.99
C ARG A 8 -14.44 4.18 -11.93
N TRP A 9 -13.28 4.11 -11.26
CA TRP A 9 -13.02 4.87 -10.02
C TRP A 9 -11.66 5.61 -9.93
N LEU A 10 -11.19 6.23 -11.02
CA LEU A 10 -9.95 7.03 -11.02
C LEU A 10 -10.22 8.54 -11.19
N PRO A 11 -10.08 9.38 -10.16
CA PRO A 11 -9.90 10.82 -10.34
C PRO A 11 -8.44 11.12 -10.68
N ASN A 12 -8.23 11.82 -11.80
CA ASN A 12 -6.93 12.27 -12.25
C ASN A 12 -6.74 13.74 -11.86
N CYS A 13 -5.68 14.08 -11.13
CA CYS A 13 -5.20 15.46 -11.05
C CYS A 13 -3.65 15.47 -11.08
N PHE A 14 -3.09 16.15 -12.08
CA PHE A 14 -1.65 16.26 -12.28
C PHE A 14 -1.07 17.30 -11.30
N LYS A 15 -0.37 16.83 -10.27
CA LYS A 15 0.52 17.64 -9.41
C LYS A 15 1.97 17.20 -9.66
N PRO A 16 2.97 18.10 -9.52
CA PRO A 16 4.38 17.70 -9.57
C PRO A 16 4.65 16.58 -8.56
N GLN A 17 5.36 15.52 -9.00
CA GLN A 17 5.49 14.31 -8.22
C GLN A 17 6.37 14.52 -6.99
N THR A 18 5.78 14.42 -5.80
CA THR A 18 6.53 14.41 -4.54
C THR A 18 7.43 13.18 -4.46
N LEU A 19 8.44 13.21 -3.59
CA LEU A 19 9.29 12.04 -3.32
C LEU A 19 8.44 10.83 -2.90
N GLY A 20 7.38 11.04 -2.11
CA GLY A 20 6.41 10.01 -1.73
C GLY A 20 5.74 9.36 -2.94
N GLN A 21 5.24 10.17 -3.88
CA GLN A 21 4.61 9.66 -5.11
C GLN A 21 5.57 8.87 -6.00
N LYS A 22 6.86 9.24 -6.02
CA LYS A 22 7.90 8.47 -6.71
C LYS A 22 8.09 7.09 -6.05
N GLY A 23 8.10 7.02 -4.72
CA GLY A 23 8.18 5.75 -4.00
C GLY A 23 6.94 4.88 -4.20
N GLU A 24 5.74 5.44 -4.15
CA GLU A 24 4.49 4.72 -4.46
C GLU A 24 4.53 4.11 -5.86
N ARG A 25 4.96 4.89 -6.86
CA ARG A 25 5.12 4.40 -8.24
C ARG A 25 6.18 3.31 -8.36
N PHE A 26 7.25 3.39 -7.57
CA PHE A 26 8.26 2.34 -7.54
C PHE A 26 7.73 1.05 -6.91
N ALA A 27 7.00 1.16 -5.80
CA ALA A 27 6.34 0.04 -5.13
C ALA A 27 5.27 -0.61 -6.05
N GLU A 28 4.48 0.20 -6.75
CA GLU A 28 3.52 -0.26 -7.76
C GLU A 28 4.20 -1.11 -8.84
N LYS A 29 5.27 -0.59 -9.45
CA LYS A 29 6.05 -1.31 -10.46
C LYS A 29 6.68 -2.59 -9.91
N TYR A 30 7.12 -2.57 -8.65
CA TYR A 30 7.65 -3.75 -7.98
C TYR A 30 6.60 -4.86 -7.92
N TYR A 31 5.39 -4.58 -7.43
CA TYR A 31 4.30 -5.56 -7.39
C TYR A 31 3.88 -6.04 -8.79
N GLN A 32 3.79 -5.15 -9.77
CA GLN A 32 3.49 -5.52 -11.16
C GLN A 32 4.53 -6.50 -11.72
N ARG A 33 5.82 -6.28 -11.45
CA ARG A 33 6.91 -7.20 -11.86
C ARG A 33 6.85 -8.56 -11.16
N GLN A 34 6.28 -8.61 -9.96
CA GLN A 34 6.01 -9.86 -9.24
C GLN A 34 4.72 -10.55 -9.73
N GLY A 35 4.10 -10.09 -10.82
CA GLY A 35 2.86 -10.65 -11.37
C GLY A 35 1.59 -10.28 -10.60
N CYS A 36 1.69 -9.37 -9.63
CA CYS A 36 0.52 -8.92 -8.87
C CYS A 36 -0.27 -7.87 -9.66
N LYS A 37 -1.59 -7.81 -9.43
CA LYS A 37 -2.46 -6.78 -10.01
C LYS A 37 -2.65 -5.64 -9.04
N VAL A 38 -2.29 -4.42 -9.44
CA VAL A 38 -2.56 -3.22 -8.63
C VAL A 38 -4.00 -2.78 -8.89
N LEU A 39 -4.83 -2.73 -7.85
CA LEU A 39 -6.26 -2.39 -7.91
C LEU A 39 -6.50 -0.90 -7.66
N ALA A 40 -5.70 -0.27 -6.80
CA ALA A 40 -5.78 1.16 -6.52
C ALA A 40 -4.45 1.73 -6.01
N ARG A 41 -4.29 3.04 -6.16
CA ARG A 41 -3.24 3.87 -5.57
C ARG A 41 -3.86 5.09 -4.91
N ASN A 42 -3.35 5.48 -3.74
CA ASN A 42 -3.80 6.65 -2.97
C ASN A 42 -5.32 6.68 -2.79
N TRP A 43 -5.89 5.50 -2.48
CA TRP A 43 -7.32 5.37 -2.27
C TRP A 43 -7.69 5.99 -0.93
N ARG A 44 -8.81 6.73 -0.90
CA ARG A 44 -9.23 7.49 0.28
C ARG A 44 -10.69 7.23 0.61
N SER A 45 -10.98 7.21 1.90
CA SER A 45 -12.34 7.20 2.46
C SER A 45 -12.38 8.14 3.65
N GLY A 46 -12.91 9.35 3.44
CA GLY A 46 -12.85 10.42 4.44
C GLY A 46 -11.41 10.82 4.75
N LEU A 47 -11.01 10.70 6.01
CA LEU A 47 -9.65 11.02 6.49
C LEU A 47 -8.67 9.84 6.42
N ASP A 48 -9.16 8.65 6.04
CA ASP A 48 -8.36 7.43 5.97
C ASP A 48 -7.86 7.16 4.54
N GLU A 49 -6.66 6.61 4.42
CA GLU A 49 -5.95 6.43 3.14
C GLU A 49 -5.25 5.06 3.07
N LEU A 50 -5.24 4.49 1.87
CA LEU A 50 -4.46 3.31 1.47
C LEU A 50 -3.53 3.71 0.32
N ASP A 51 -2.22 3.58 0.52
CA ASP A 51 -1.23 3.98 -0.49
C ASP A 51 -1.33 3.08 -1.74
N LEU A 52 -1.39 1.75 -1.55
CA LEU A 52 -1.74 0.81 -2.62
C LEU A 52 -2.70 -0.28 -2.12
N VAL A 53 -3.54 -0.75 -3.04
CA VAL A 53 -4.29 -2.01 -2.91
C VAL A 53 -3.87 -2.93 -4.04
N VAL A 54 -3.40 -4.12 -3.69
CA VAL A 54 -2.82 -5.09 -4.64
C VAL A 54 -3.50 -6.44 -4.49
N LEU A 55 -3.66 -7.16 -5.58
CA LEU A 55 -4.09 -8.55 -5.61
C LEU A 55 -2.89 -9.42 -5.97
N ASP A 56 -2.48 -10.26 -5.02
CA ASP A 56 -1.41 -11.26 -5.17
C ASP A 56 -2.05 -12.65 -5.16
N GLY A 57 -2.29 -13.20 -6.36
CA GLY A 57 -3.12 -14.38 -6.54
C GLY A 57 -4.55 -14.13 -6.04
N VAL A 58 -4.90 -14.79 -4.93
CA VAL A 58 -6.21 -14.65 -4.27
C VAL A 58 -6.17 -13.77 -3.00
N VAL A 59 -5.00 -13.22 -2.67
CA VAL A 59 -4.80 -12.44 -1.45
C VAL A 59 -4.89 -10.96 -1.76
N LEU A 60 -5.79 -10.26 -1.08
CA LEU A 60 -5.90 -8.81 -1.13
C LEU A 60 -4.88 -8.19 -0.17
N VAL A 61 -3.94 -7.43 -0.73
CA VAL A 61 -2.82 -6.84 -0.02
C VAL A 61 -3.04 -5.34 0.12
N PHE A 62 -3.09 -4.86 1.35
CA PHE A 62 -3.06 -3.43 1.67
C PHE A 62 -1.61 -3.03 1.92
N VAL A 63 -1.08 -2.11 1.13
CA VAL A 63 0.33 -1.73 1.19
C VAL A 63 0.46 -0.30 1.68
N GLU A 64 1.26 -0.10 2.71
CA GLU A 64 1.79 1.20 3.11
C GLU A 64 3.18 1.39 2.48
N VAL A 65 3.43 2.52 1.85
CA VAL A 65 4.71 2.86 1.22
C VAL A 65 5.41 3.95 2.02
N LYS A 66 6.67 3.71 2.35
CA LYS A 66 7.53 4.66 3.06
C LYS A 66 8.72 5.01 2.20
N THR A 67 8.76 6.23 1.70
CA THR A 67 9.90 6.72 0.93
C THR A 67 10.89 7.41 1.84
N ARG A 68 12.16 7.05 1.75
CA ARG A 68 13.27 7.59 2.54
C ARG A 68 14.43 8.00 1.64
N THR A 69 15.18 9.03 2.05
CA THR A 69 16.45 9.41 1.41
C THR A 69 17.61 8.62 2.02
N ALA A 70 18.72 8.53 1.30
CA ALA A 70 19.94 7.82 1.72
C ALA A 70 20.49 8.27 3.08
N GLU A 71 20.30 9.54 3.42
CA GLU A 71 20.74 10.18 4.66
C GLU A 71 19.86 9.82 5.88
N TRP A 72 18.80 9.04 5.67
CA TRP A 72 17.93 8.60 6.75
C TRP A 72 18.64 7.59 7.65
N GLY A 73 19.29 8.07 8.72
CA GLY A 73 19.97 7.26 9.74
C GLY A 73 19.07 6.54 10.75
N GLY A 74 17.76 6.44 10.49
CA GLY A 74 16.82 5.76 11.39
C GLY A 74 16.74 4.27 11.11
N GLU A 75 16.81 3.46 12.18
CA GLU A 75 16.62 2.00 12.13
C GLU A 75 15.39 1.64 11.25
N GLY A 76 15.63 0.77 10.26
CA GLY A 76 14.59 0.16 9.44
C GLY A 76 13.47 -0.41 10.33
N TYR A 77 12.23 -0.23 9.91
CA TYR A 77 11.05 -0.65 10.68
C TYR A 77 11.01 -0.16 12.15
N ARG A 78 11.00 1.17 12.38
CA ARG A 78 10.23 1.69 13.51
C ARG A 78 8.75 1.47 13.20
N ALA A 79 8.18 0.45 13.84
CA ALA A 79 6.82 -0.05 13.63
C ALA A 79 5.82 1.06 13.28
N VAL A 80 4.94 0.78 12.28
CA VAL A 80 3.77 1.61 12.00
C VAL A 80 3.12 1.97 13.33
N ASN A 81 3.13 3.25 13.72
CA ASN A 81 2.71 3.65 15.06
C ASN A 81 1.22 3.31 15.27
N ARG A 82 0.78 3.23 16.54
CA ARG A 82 -0.62 2.86 16.87
C ARG A 82 -1.65 3.69 16.12
N ARG A 83 -1.41 5.00 15.93
CA ARG A 83 -2.32 5.91 15.21
C ARG A 83 -2.45 5.50 13.74
N LYS A 84 -1.33 5.28 13.05
CA LYS A 84 -1.31 4.88 11.64
C LYS A 84 -1.87 3.46 11.46
N LYS A 85 -1.61 2.53 12.39
CA LYS A 85 -2.27 1.21 12.37
C LYS A 85 -3.79 1.35 12.38
N ARG A 86 -4.35 2.14 13.31
CA ARG A 86 -5.81 2.36 13.39
C ARG A 86 -6.37 2.98 12.11
N ALA A 87 -5.65 3.93 11.49
CA ALA A 87 -6.06 4.51 10.21
C ALA A 87 -6.09 3.48 9.08
N LEU A 88 -5.02 2.69 8.91
CA LEU A 88 -4.96 1.63 7.91
C LEU A 88 -6.04 0.58 8.10
N GLN A 89 -6.34 0.21 9.36
CA GLN A 89 -7.44 -0.72 9.66
C GLN A 89 -8.81 -0.17 9.24
N ARG A 90 -9.09 1.12 9.48
CA ARG A 90 -10.34 1.75 9.07
C ARG A 90 -10.43 1.85 7.55
N ALA A 91 -9.34 2.24 6.90
CA ALA A 91 -9.25 2.33 5.45
C ALA A 91 -9.49 0.97 4.78
N ALA A 92 -8.81 -0.08 5.25
CA ALA A 92 -8.99 -1.45 4.76
C ALA A 92 -10.42 -1.95 4.97
N ARG A 93 -11.04 -1.69 6.14
CA ARG A 93 -12.45 -2.03 6.37
C ARG A 93 -13.39 -1.30 5.42
N ALA A 94 -13.13 -0.02 5.14
CA ALA A 94 -13.93 0.75 4.19
C ALA A 94 -13.80 0.20 2.77
N TRP A 95 -12.58 -0.15 2.33
CA TRP A 95 -12.36 -0.83 1.06
C TRP A 95 -13.12 -2.16 0.98
N LEU A 96 -13.00 -3.02 2.01
CA LEU A 96 -13.66 -4.32 2.04
C LEU A 96 -15.18 -4.20 1.99
N ARG A 97 -15.77 -3.24 2.71
CA ARG A 97 -17.21 -2.96 2.59
C ARG A 97 -17.60 -2.56 1.18
N GLN A 98 -16.78 -1.76 0.50
CA GLN A 98 -17.05 -1.32 -0.86
C GLN A 98 -17.05 -2.48 -1.87
N ILE A 99 -16.18 -3.49 -1.68
CA ILE A 99 -16.06 -4.63 -2.60
C ILE A 99 -16.86 -5.88 -2.18
N GLY A 100 -17.58 -5.82 -1.06
CA GLY A 100 -18.33 -6.98 -0.53
C GLY A 100 -17.49 -8.02 0.23
N GLY A 101 -16.29 -7.65 0.67
CA GLY A 101 -15.37 -8.52 1.42
C GLY A 101 -14.29 -9.19 0.56
N ALA A 102 -13.37 -9.88 1.23
CA ALA A 102 -12.33 -10.70 0.60
C ALA A 102 -11.96 -11.86 1.55
N PRO A 103 -11.76 -13.08 1.03
CA PRO A 103 -11.49 -14.26 1.87
C PRO A 103 -10.10 -14.23 2.52
N HIS A 104 -9.13 -13.61 1.85
CA HIS A 104 -7.75 -13.52 2.32
C HIS A 104 -7.25 -12.09 2.19
N THR A 105 -6.74 -11.55 3.29
CA THR A 105 -6.09 -10.24 3.28
C THR A 105 -4.75 -10.27 4.00
N ARG A 106 -3.86 -9.36 3.62
CA ARG A 106 -2.63 -9.10 4.36
C ARG A 106 -2.27 -7.62 4.32
N PHE A 107 -1.38 -7.22 5.22
CA PHE A 107 -0.78 -5.89 5.20
C PHE A 107 0.72 -5.99 4.96
N ASP A 108 1.18 -5.26 3.96
CA ASP A 108 2.60 -5.15 3.64
C ASP A 108 3.06 -3.71 3.88
N VAL A 109 4.34 -3.54 4.24
CA VAL A 109 5.02 -2.23 4.22
C VAL A 109 6.15 -2.33 3.21
N ILE A 110 6.20 -1.36 2.30
CA ILE A 110 7.30 -1.20 1.36
C ILE A 110 8.11 0.02 1.78
N GLU A 111 9.40 -0.18 2.05
CA GLU A 111 10.34 0.92 2.22
C GLU A 111 11.10 1.14 0.92
N VAL A 112 11.00 2.35 0.35
CA VAL A 112 11.75 2.75 -0.85
C VAL A 112 12.84 3.74 -0.42
N MET A 113 14.09 3.32 -0.56
CA MET A 113 15.26 4.13 -0.26
C MET A 113 15.89 4.65 -1.54
N VAL A 114 15.95 5.97 -1.68
CA VAL A 114 16.64 6.62 -2.79
C VAL A 114 18.08 6.94 -2.36
N CYS A 115 19.04 6.20 -2.90
CA CYS A 115 20.46 6.35 -2.63
C CYS A 115 21.10 7.46 -3.47
N GLN A 116 22.26 7.96 -3.04
CA GLN A 116 23.10 8.84 -3.88
C GLN A 116 23.46 8.12 -5.19
N GLY A 117 23.51 8.88 -6.30
CA GLY A 117 23.73 8.32 -7.65
C GLY A 117 22.49 7.71 -8.32
N GLY A 118 21.29 7.89 -7.75
CA GLY A 118 20.02 7.48 -8.39
C GLY A 118 19.66 6.00 -8.22
N THR A 119 20.48 5.24 -7.48
CA THR A 119 20.14 3.85 -7.11
C THR A 119 18.93 3.83 -6.18
N VAL A 120 17.95 2.97 -6.45
CA VAL A 120 16.76 2.80 -5.61
C VAL A 120 16.78 1.40 -5.01
N ARG A 121 16.71 1.32 -3.68
CA ARG A 121 16.56 0.06 -2.94
C ARG A 121 15.13 -0.05 -2.43
N LEU A 122 14.58 -1.26 -2.46
CA LEU A 122 13.27 -1.57 -1.92
C LEU A 122 13.38 -2.70 -0.92
N LEU A 123 12.76 -2.50 0.24
CA LEU A 123 12.60 -3.53 1.27
C LEU A 123 11.10 -3.78 1.46
N GLN A 124 10.69 -5.05 1.38
CA GLN A 124 9.32 -5.45 1.63
C GLN A 124 9.23 -6.16 2.99
N HIS A 125 8.33 -5.67 3.82
CA HIS A 125 7.89 -6.35 5.05
C HIS A 125 6.50 -6.92 4.80
N ARG A 126 6.44 -8.23 4.57
CA ARG A 126 5.20 -8.94 4.21
C ARG A 126 4.41 -9.37 5.45
N GLY A 127 3.08 -9.26 5.40
CA GLY A 127 2.19 -9.85 6.41
C GLY A 127 2.39 -9.26 7.81
N ILE A 128 2.67 -7.97 7.91
CA ILE A 128 2.84 -7.31 9.21
C ILE A 128 1.54 -7.46 10.00
N PRO A 129 1.61 -7.89 11.28
CA PRO A 129 0.43 -7.96 12.15
C PRO A 129 -0.06 -6.55 12.47
N LEU A 130 -0.92 -6.05 11.58
CA LEU A 130 -1.67 -4.81 11.77
C LEU A 130 -3.05 -5.08 12.38
N LEU A 131 -3.54 -6.32 12.29
CA LEU A 131 -4.80 -6.79 12.85
C LEU A 131 -4.55 -7.85 13.92
N ARG A 132 -5.39 -7.92 14.97
CA ARG A 132 -5.47 -9.13 15.82
C ARG A 132 -6.08 -10.28 15.00
N LYS A 133 -5.81 -11.53 15.38
CA LYS A 133 -6.23 -12.75 14.65
C LYS A 133 -7.74 -12.89 14.35
N HIS A 134 -8.62 -12.06 14.93
CA HIS A 134 -10.08 -12.13 14.81
C HIS A 134 -10.72 -10.91 14.13
N PHE A 135 -10.04 -10.28 13.17
CA PHE A 135 -10.54 -9.06 12.52
C PHE A 135 -11.33 -9.30 11.22
N PHE A 136 -11.53 -10.56 10.83
CA PHE A 136 -12.41 -11.01 9.75
C PHE A 136 -13.31 -12.11 10.27
#